data_AF-A0A8T2JEN2-F1
#
_entry.id   AF-A0A8T2JEN2-F1
#
_cell.length_a   1.000
_cell.length_b   1.000
_cell.length_c   1.000
_cell.angle_alpha   90.00
_cell.angle_beta   90.00
_cell.angle_gamma   90.00
#
_symmetry.space_group_name_H-M   'P 1'
#
loop_
_entity.id
_entity.type
_entity.pdbx_description
1 polymer ?
#
loop_
_entity_poly.entity_id
_entity_poly.type
_entity_poly.pdbx_seq_one_letter_code
_entity_poly.pdbx_strand_id
1 'polypeptide(L)'
;MKVFGSGTKLIVTNTGQSAQKPKATILSSSKEEMERTGQVVYLCLLEGFFPNVIKVMWQKGSADVESEQGEIKEDQNSNKKNDGKNNILYSVSSWIKVSTSELNKKFTCRYKHEGISNPENWDEISIDGLTKEDTSIYPSATTQRAAYLTYLLLIMKSALYGPIMFFIIYRARK
;
A
#
# COMPACT_ATOMS: atom_id res chain seq x y z
N MET A 1 -31.41 -10.04 -32.89
CA MET A 1 -30.58 -9.75 -31.70
C MET A 1 -29.15 -10.18 -32.03
N LYS A 2 -28.18 -9.26 -32.02
CA LYS A 2 -26.79 -9.55 -32.41
C LYS A 2 -25.96 -9.64 -31.14
N VAL A 3 -25.55 -10.85 -30.77
CA VAL A 3 -24.75 -11.12 -29.57
C VAL A 3 -23.29 -11.11 -29.99
N PHE A 4 -22.48 -10.23 -29.40
CA PHE A 4 -21.03 -10.23 -29.56
C PHE A 4 -20.40 -10.98 -28.37
N GLY A 5 -19.40 -11.83 -28.64
CA GLY A 5 -18.64 -12.52 -27.59
C GLY A 5 -17.68 -11.59 -26.86
N SER A 6 -17.01 -12.09 -25.81
CA SER A 6 -16.08 -11.31 -24.97
C SER A 6 -14.79 -10.86 -25.66
N GLY A 7 -14.52 -11.36 -26.87
CA GLY A 7 -13.26 -11.15 -27.59
C GLY A 7 -12.10 -12.00 -27.03
N THR A 8 -11.02 -12.07 -27.80
CA THR A 8 -9.78 -12.77 -27.43
C THR A 8 -8.60 -11.83 -27.69
N LYS A 9 -7.74 -11.64 -26.68
CA LYS A 9 -6.53 -10.83 -26.82
C LYS A 9 -5.33 -11.78 -26.95
N LEU A 10 -4.67 -11.75 -28.11
CA LEU A 10 -3.43 -12.46 -28.35
C LEU A 10 -2.24 -11.50 -28.16
N ILE A 11 -1.26 -11.92 -27.38
CA ILE A 11 -0.03 -11.14 -27.14
C ILE A 11 1.16 -11.99 -27.59
N VAL A 12 1.91 -11.50 -28.58
CA VAL A 12 3.10 -12.16 -29.13
C VAL A 12 4.31 -11.32 -28.79
N THR A 13 5.26 -11.87 -28.02
CA THR A 13 6.51 -11.19 -27.66
C THR A 13 7.69 -11.80 -28.41
N ASN A 14 8.54 -10.94 -28.96
CA ASN A 14 9.78 -11.35 -29.64
C ASN A 14 10.89 -11.74 -28.64
N THR A 15 10.73 -11.39 -27.37
CA THR A 15 11.76 -11.52 -26.31
C THR A 15 11.67 -12.82 -25.52
N GLY A 16 10.67 -13.68 -25.78
CA GLY A 16 10.43 -14.89 -24.97
C GLY A 16 10.11 -14.56 -23.49
N GLN A 17 9.60 -13.36 -23.21
CA GLN A 17 9.28 -12.92 -21.87
C GLN A 17 8.19 -13.82 -21.28
N SER A 18 8.53 -14.52 -20.19
CA SER A 18 7.58 -15.33 -19.44
C SER A 18 6.60 -14.46 -18.67
N ALA A 19 5.43 -15.03 -18.38
CA ALA A 19 4.46 -14.41 -17.49
C ALA A 19 5.09 -14.14 -16.11
N GLN A 20 4.73 -13.00 -15.52
CA GLN A 20 5.21 -12.53 -14.23
C GLN A 20 4.03 -12.18 -13.34
N LYS A 21 4.03 -12.78 -12.15
CA LYS A 21 2.97 -12.59 -11.14
C LYS A 21 3.03 -11.16 -10.58
N PRO A 22 1.88 -10.47 -10.41
CA PRO A 22 1.85 -9.19 -9.73
C PRO A 22 2.27 -9.31 -8.27
N LYS A 23 3.02 -8.31 -7.80
CA LYS A 23 3.15 -8.05 -6.37
C LYS A 23 1.89 -7.34 -5.91
N ALA A 24 1.12 -8.00 -5.06
CA ALA A 24 -0.14 -7.47 -4.54
C ALA A 24 0.04 -6.81 -3.17
N THR A 25 -0.49 -5.61 -3.00
CA THR A 25 -0.51 -4.87 -1.74
C THR A 25 -1.88 -4.23 -1.54
N ILE A 26 -2.44 -4.30 -0.32
CA ILE A 26 -3.63 -3.53 0.05
C ILE A 26 -3.20 -2.34 0.92
N LEU A 27 -3.67 -1.17 0.54
CA LEU A 27 -3.52 0.08 1.28
C LEU A 27 -4.90 0.56 1.76
N SER A 28 -4.93 1.28 2.88
CA SER A 28 -6.14 1.93 3.39
C SER A 28 -5.94 3.45 3.44
N SER A 29 -7.04 4.20 3.30
CA SER A 29 -7.04 5.65 3.52
C SER A 29 -6.57 6.01 4.93
N SER A 30 -6.00 7.20 5.11
CA SER A 30 -5.53 7.65 6.42
C SER A 30 -6.69 7.81 7.41
N LYS A 31 -6.36 7.78 8.70
CA LYS A 31 -7.33 7.97 9.77
C LYS A 31 -8.00 9.34 9.71
N GLU A 32 -7.25 10.40 9.41
CA GLU A 32 -7.83 11.74 9.30
C GLU A 32 -8.88 11.79 8.21
N GLU A 33 -8.63 11.13 7.07
CA GLU A 33 -9.58 11.10 5.97
C GLU A 33 -10.84 10.27 6.32
N MET A 34 -10.66 9.19 7.07
CA MET A 34 -11.78 8.38 7.57
C MET A 34 -12.67 9.15 8.55
N GLU A 35 -12.07 9.92 9.46
CA GLU A 35 -12.80 10.76 10.41
C GLU A 35 -13.52 11.92 9.71
N ARG A 36 -12.89 12.49 8.66
CA ARG A 36 -13.46 13.60 7.87
C ARG A 36 -14.62 13.18 6.99
N THR A 37 -14.54 12.01 6.36
CA THR A 37 -15.52 11.56 5.35
C THR A 37 -16.53 10.55 5.89
N GLY A 38 -16.24 9.90 7.01
CA GLY A 38 -17.01 8.75 7.50
C GLY A 38 -16.87 7.50 6.61
N GLN A 39 -15.89 7.47 5.73
CA GLN A 39 -15.64 6.38 4.78
C GLN A 39 -14.17 5.96 4.81
N VAL A 40 -13.92 4.67 4.55
CA VAL A 40 -12.58 4.12 4.33
C VAL A 40 -12.46 3.71 2.87
N VAL A 41 -11.31 4.02 2.26
CA VAL A 41 -10.98 3.54 0.92
C VAL A 41 -9.93 2.45 1.05
N TYR A 42 -10.22 1.26 0.53
CA TYR A 42 -9.23 0.20 0.38
C TYR A 42 -8.77 0.16 -1.07
N LEU A 43 -7.45 0.20 -1.27
CA LEU A 43 -6.79 0.21 -2.57
C LEU A 43 -5.93 -1.05 -2.71
N CYS A 44 -6.23 -1.88 -3.70
CA CYS A 44 -5.43 -3.02 -4.10
C CYS A 44 -4.51 -2.59 -5.24
N LEU A 45 -3.22 -2.60 -4.96
CA LEU A 45 -2.16 -2.25 -5.89
C LEU A 45 -1.48 -3.54 -6.36
N LEU A 46 -1.49 -3.77 -7.68
CA LEU A 46 -0.90 -4.92 -8.34
C LEU A 46 0.21 -4.43 -9.27
N GLU A 47 1.47 -4.72 -8.94
CA GLU A 47 2.65 -4.14 -9.62
C GLU A 47 3.55 -5.19 -10.24
N GLY A 48 4.30 -4.81 -11.29
CA GLY A 48 5.38 -5.61 -11.84
C GLY A 48 4.93 -6.88 -12.56
N PHE A 49 3.73 -6.91 -13.12
CA PHE A 49 3.21 -8.11 -13.81
C PHE A 49 3.33 -8.03 -15.32
N PHE A 50 3.33 -9.18 -15.96
CA PHE A 50 3.31 -9.32 -17.42
C PHE A 50 2.62 -10.63 -17.78
N PRO A 51 1.69 -10.68 -18.76
CA PRO A 51 1.24 -9.60 -19.65
C PRO A 51 0.17 -8.69 -19.01
N ASN A 52 -0.28 -7.65 -19.72
CA ASN A 52 -1.33 -6.72 -19.28
C ASN A 52 -2.75 -7.30 -19.33
N VAL A 53 -2.92 -8.56 -18.96
CA VAL A 53 -4.22 -9.26 -18.92
C VAL A 53 -4.44 -9.73 -17.49
N ILE A 54 -5.26 -8.96 -16.78
CA ILE A 54 -5.57 -9.20 -15.38
C ILE A 54 -7.03 -8.85 -15.11
N LYS A 55 -7.69 -9.65 -14.28
CA LYS A 55 -9.02 -9.37 -13.75
C LYS A 55 -8.92 -9.20 -12.25
N VAL A 56 -9.50 -8.13 -11.72
CA VAL A 56 -9.53 -7.84 -10.28
C VAL A 56 -10.98 -7.82 -9.81
N MET A 57 -11.23 -8.39 -8.63
CA MET A 57 -12.53 -8.38 -7.95
C MET A 57 -12.31 -8.21 -6.45
N TRP A 58 -13.34 -7.74 -5.76
CA TRP A 58 -13.31 -7.58 -4.30
C TRP A 58 -14.36 -8.44 -3.63
N GLN A 59 -14.03 -8.91 -2.43
CA GLN A 59 -14.96 -9.58 -1.54
C GLN A 59 -15.00 -8.90 -0.18
N LYS A 60 -16.20 -8.83 0.38
CA LYS A 60 -16.48 -8.47 1.77
C LYS A 60 -16.94 -9.73 2.49
N GLY A 61 -16.08 -10.27 3.36
CA GLY A 61 -16.23 -11.63 3.86
C GLY A 61 -16.18 -12.63 2.70
N SER A 62 -17.31 -13.23 2.36
CA SER A 62 -17.46 -14.17 1.24
C SER A 62 -18.29 -13.64 0.07
N ALA A 63 -18.85 -12.43 0.18
CA ALA A 63 -19.70 -11.84 -0.84
C ALA A 63 -18.90 -10.92 -1.76
N ASP A 64 -19.10 -11.05 -3.07
CA ASP A 64 -18.51 -10.15 -4.05
C ASP A 64 -19.08 -8.74 -3.91
N VAL A 65 -18.23 -7.73 -4.03
CA VAL A 65 -18.61 -6.32 -3.96
C VAL A 65 -18.14 -5.59 -5.22
N GLU A 66 -18.93 -4.59 -5.62
CA GLU A 66 -18.56 -3.73 -6.73
C GLU A 66 -17.31 -2.92 -6.39
N SER A 67 -16.40 -2.85 -7.34
CA SER A 67 -15.11 -2.18 -7.19
C SER A 67 -14.79 -1.37 -8.43
N GLU A 68 -14.11 -0.26 -8.23
CA GLU A 68 -13.55 0.53 -9.31
C GLU A 68 -12.16 -0.01 -9.67
N GLN A 69 -11.77 0.08 -10.94
CA GLN A 69 -10.44 -0.30 -11.41
C GLN A 69 -9.88 0.83 -12.28
N GLY A 70 -8.63 1.20 -12.02
CA GLY A 70 -7.88 2.12 -12.86
C GLY A 70 -7.42 1.47 -14.16
N GLU A 71 -6.85 2.31 -15.02
CA GLU A 71 -6.17 1.84 -16.24
C GLU A 71 -4.92 1.03 -15.90
N ILE A 72 -4.63 0.03 -16.72
CA ILE A 72 -3.37 -0.72 -16.63
C ILE A 72 -2.26 0.16 -17.21
N LYS A 73 -1.23 0.44 -16.41
CA LYS A 73 -0.10 1.31 -16.77
C LYS A 73 1.14 0.48 -17.02
N GLU A 74 1.97 0.92 -17.96
CA GLU A 74 3.33 0.39 -18.15
C GLU A 74 4.28 1.04 -17.15
N ASP A 75 5.08 0.21 -16.48
CA ASP A 75 6.06 0.65 -15.50
C ASP A 75 7.24 1.32 -16.21
N GLN A 76 7.39 2.63 -16.05
CA GLN A 76 8.38 3.46 -16.78
C GLN A 76 9.84 2.99 -16.63
N ASN A 77 10.14 2.24 -15.55
CA ASN A 77 11.48 1.72 -15.27
C ASN A 77 11.71 0.28 -15.77
N SER A 78 10.71 -0.40 -16.34
CA SER A 78 10.82 -1.79 -16.78
C SER A 78 11.84 -1.97 -17.92
N ASN A 79 12.01 -0.92 -18.73
CA ASN A 79 12.89 -0.90 -19.90
C ASN A 79 14.39 -0.72 -19.59
N LYS A 80 14.78 -0.72 -18.31
CA LYS A 80 16.15 -0.33 -17.87
C LYS A 80 17.04 -1.50 -17.41
N LYS A 81 16.66 -2.76 -17.67
CA LYS A 81 17.54 -3.90 -17.39
C LYS A 81 18.65 -3.97 -18.44
N ASN A 82 19.90 -3.87 -17.99
CA ASN A 82 21.15 -3.80 -18.77
C ASN A 82 21.47 -5.04 -19.64
N ASP A 83 20.50 -5.92 -19.90
CA ASP A 83 20.69 -7.23 -20.57
C ASP A 83 20.21 -7.22 -22.04
N GLY A 84 19.96 -6.04 -22.64
CA GLY A 84 19.47 -5.90 -24.02
C GLY A 84 18.05 -6.45 -24.26
N LYS A 85 17.39 -7.00 -23.23
CA LYS A 85 16.01 -7.47 -23.25
C LYS A 85 15.09 -6.42 -22.65
N ASN A 86 14.27 -5.79 -23.49
CA ASN A 86 13.22 -4.88 -23.07
C ASN A 86 12.07 -5.70 -22.46
N ASN A 87 12.15 -5.99 -21.15
CA ASN A 87 11.08 -6.66 -20.43
C ASN A 87 10.08 -5.61 -19.94
N ILE A 88 8.89 -5.63 -20.52
CA ILE A 88 7.82 -4.68 -20.17
C ILE A 88 7.09 -5.19 -18.93
N LEU A 89 6.84 -4.32 -17.96
CA LEU A 89 6.06 -4.63 -16.77
C LEU A 89 4.89 -3.67 -16.65
N TYR A 90 3.82 -4.15 -16.01
CA TYR A 90 2.59 -3.42 -15.84
C TYR A 90 2.18 -3.32 -14.38
N SER A 91 1.41 -2.29 -14.09
CA SER A 91 0.76 -2.06 -12.82
C SER A 91 -0.71 -1.69 -13.01
N VAL A 92 -1.55 -2.06 -12.05
CA VAL A 92 -2.97 -1.67 -12.01
C VAL A 92 -3.40 -1.48 -10.57
N SER A 93 -4.36 -0.58 -10.36
CA SER A 93 -4.99 -0.36 -9.07
C SER A 93 -6.50 -0.60 -9.15
N SER A 94 -7.07 -1.13 -8.07
CA SER A 94 -8.51 -1.26 -7.88
C SER A 94 -8.87 -0.85 -6.47
N TRP A 95 -10.03 -0.23 -6.27
CA TRP A 95 -10.44 0.24 -4.95
C TRP A 95 -11.93 0.08 -4.68
N ILE A 96 -12.25 0.01 -3.39
CA ILE A 96 -13.61 0.02 -2.85
C ILE A 96 -13.73 1.13 -1.81
N LYS A 97 -14.93 1.72 -1.72
CA LYS A 97 -15.31 2.68 -0.67
C LYS A 97 -16.23 1.98 0.30
N VAL A 98 -15.90 2.01 1.58
CA VAL A 98 -16.61 1.28 2.63
C VAL A 98 -16.97 2.25 3.75
N SER A 99 -18.12 2.06 4.39
CA SER A 99 -18.47 2.84 5.59
C SER A 99 -17.56 2.49 6.76
N THR A 100 -17.19 3.48 7.57
CA THR A 100 -16.42 3.23 8.82
C THR A 100 -17.15 2.32 9.81
N SER A 101 -18.46 2.14 9.68
CA SER A 101 -19.24 1.17 10.46
C SER A 101 -18.86 -0.30 10.20
N GLU A 102 -18.17 -0.58 9.09
CA GLU A 102 -17.86 -1.93 8.63
C GLU A 102 -16.37 -2.25 8.68
N LEU A 103 -15.58 -1.45 9.38
CA LEU A 103 -14.13 -1.62 9.53
C LEU A 103 -13.73 -2.94 10.15
N ASN A 104 -14.61 -3.57 10.93
CA ASN A 104 -14.39 -4.87 11.53
C ASN A 104 -14.58 -6.05 10.56
N LYS A 105 -14.98 -5.78 9.31
CA LYS A 105 -15.16 -6.81 8.28
C LYS A 105 -13.85 -7.06 7.55
N LYS A 106 -13.68 -8.31 7.12
CA LYS A 106 -12.58 -8.72 6.26
C LYS A 106 -12.87 -8.30 4.82
N PHE A 107 -11.91 -7.66 4.18
CA PHE A 107 -11.96 -7.34 2.76
C PHE A 107 -10.84 -8.06 2.03
N THR A 108 -11.17 -8.69 0.90
CA THR A 108 -10.24 -9.47 0.10
C THR A 108 -10.21 -8.92 -1.32
N CYS A 109 -9.03 -8.53 -1.78
CA CYS A 109 -8.77 -8.30 -3.20
C CYS A 109 -8.38 -9.63 -3.83
N ARG A 110 -9.13 -10.05 -4.85
CA ARG A 110 -8.90 -11.25 -5.62
C ARG A 110 -8.51 -10.86 -7.05
N TYR A 111 -7.50 -11.51 -7.60
CA TYR A 111 -7.11 -11.29 -8.98
C TYR A 111 -6.83 -12.59 -9.72
N LYS A 112 -6.98 -12.53 -11.05
CA LYS A 112 -6.54 -13.57 -11.99
C LYS A 112 -5.67 -12.91 -13.04
N HIS A 113 -4.43 -13.37 -13.13
CA HIS A 113 -3.44 -12.90 -14.07
C HIS A 113 -3.10 -13.99 -15.08
N GLU A 114 -3.14 -13.63 -16.36
CA GLU A 114 -2.99 -14.58 -17.47
C GLU A 114 -1.60 -15.22 -17.48
N GLY A 115 -1.55 -16.55 -17.64
CA GLY A 115 -0.30 -17.32 -17.66
C GLY A 115 0.32 -17.60 -16.29
N ILE A 116 -0.27 -17.10 -15.19
CA ILE A 116 0.17 -17.36 -13.82
C ILE A 116 -0.93 -18.00 -12.96
N SER A 117 -2.13 -17.39 -12.94
CA SER A 117 -3.19 -17.84 -12.05
C SER A 117 -3.80 -19.16 -12.52
N ASN A 118 -4.16 -20.02 -11.58
CA ASN A 118 -4.90 -21.26 -11.86
C ASN A 118 -6.27 -20.91 -12.48
N PRO A 119 -6.69 -21.53 -13.60
CA PRO A 119 -8.04 -21.34 -14.15
C PRO A 119 -9.16 -21.53 -13.13
N GLU A 120 -9.00 -22.47 -12.20
CA GLU A 120 -10.02 -22.82 -11.20
C GLU A 120 -10.03 -21.91 -9.97
N ASN A 121 -8.90 -21.25 -9.63
CA ASN A 121 -8.77 -20.51 -8.38
C ASN A 121 -8.28 -19.06 -8.58
N TRP A 122 -8.62 -18.18 -7.64
CA TRP A 122 -8.14 -16.79 -7.65
C TRP A 122 -6.90 -16.65 -6.77
N ASP A 123 -6.01 -15.73 -7.14
CA ASP A 123 -4.99 -15.24 -6.24
C ASP A 123 -5.59 -14.16 -5.34
N GLU A 124 -5.21 -14.11 -4.07
CA GLU A 124 -5.89 -13.28 -3.08
C GLU A 124 -4.92 -12.61 -2.13
N ILE A 125 -5.28 -11.41 -1.71
CA ILE A 125 -4.72 -10.73 -0.55
C ILE A 125 -5.88 -10.15 0.25
N SER A 126 -5.83 -10.32 1.56
CA SER A 126 -6.87 -9.85 2.46
C SER A 126 -6.31 -8.86 3.46
N ILE A 127 -7.17 -7.92 3.84
CA ILE A 127 -7.04 -7.11 5.02
C ILE A 127 -8.14 -7.56 5.98
N ASP A 128 -7.72 -8.06 7.14
CA ASP A 128 -8.64 -8.27 8.24
C ASP A 128 -9.08 -6.92 8.80
N GLY A 129 -10.24 -6.90 9.46
CA GLY A 129 -10.84 -5.65 9.89
C GLY A 129 -9.88 -4.82 10.73
N LEU A 130 -9.77 -3.52 10.42
CA LEU A 130 -8.94 -2.59 11.18
C LEU A 130 -9.47 -2.54 12.61
N THR A 131 -8.75 -3.17 13.53
CA THR A 131 -8.95 -2.90 14.95
C THR A 131 -8.47 -1.47 15.20
N LYS A 132 -9.02 -0.79 16.22
CA LYS A 132 -8.56 0.57 16.59
C LYS A 132 -7.05 0.64 16.90
N GLU A 133 -6.38 -0.50 17.05
CA GLU A 133 -4.95 -0.64 17.31
C GLU A 133 -4.09 -0.70 16.04
N ASP A 134 -4.57 -1.28 14.92
CA ASP A 134 -3.79 -1.44 13.67
C ASP A 134 -3.54 -0.13 12.91
N THR A 135 -4.10 0.98 13.39
CA THR A 135 -3.84 2.33 12.86
C THR A 135 -2.51 2.92 13.36
N SER A 136 -1.76 2.21 14.19
CA SER A 136 -0.51 2.70 14.79
C SER A 136 0.74 2.40 13.93
N ILE A 137 0.76 2.80 12.66
CA ILE A 137 2.03 2.99 11.94
C ILE A 137 2.66 4.35 12.31
N TYR A 138 1.88 5.24 12.91
CA TYR A 138 2.34 6.52 13.43
C TYR A 138 2.29 6.53 14.97
N PRO A 139 3.35 7.01 15.65
CA PRO A 139 3.32 7.15 17.10
C PRO A 139 2.14 8.05 17.47
N SER A 140 1.29 7.54 18.36
CA SER A 140 0.09 8.24 18.80
C SER A 140 0.38 9.68 19.24
N ALA A 141 -0.61 10.57 19.16
CA ALA A 141 -0.46 11.97 19.55
C ALA A 141 0.06 12.13 21.00
N THR A 142 -0.18 11.15 21.88
CA THR A 142 0.38 11.11 23.24
C THR A 142 1.87 10.80 23.24
N THR A 143 2.35 9.90 22.39
CA THR A 143 3.78 9.59 22.20
C THR A 143 4.55 10.79 21.66
N GLN A 144 3.99 11.53 20.70
CA GLN A 144 4.62 12.76 20.18
C GLN A 144 4.71 13.86 21.25
N ARG A 145 3.67 14.03 22.07
CA ARG A 145 3.69 14.97 23.20
C ARG A 145 4.71 14.58 24.26
N ALA A 146 4.83 13.29 24.57
CA ALA A 146 5.84 12.80 25.51
C ALA A 146 7.26 13.06 25.00
N ALA A 147 7.54 12.78 23.72
CA ALA A 147 8.83 13.05 23.11
C ALA A 147 9.19 14.55 23.11
N TYR A 148 8.20 15.42 22.87
CA TYR A 148 8.41 16.87 22.95
C TYR A 148 8.74 17.33 24.37
N LEU A 149 8.02 16.82 25.38
CA LEU A 149 8.28 17.15 26.79
C LEU A 149 9.65 16.62 27.27
N THR A 150 10.06 15.42 26.85
CA THR A 150 11.39 14.90 27.18
C THR A 150 12.49 15.73 26.54
N TYR A 151 12.33 16.14 25.27
CA TYR A 151 13.27 17.06 24.62
C TYR A 151 13.38 18.39 25.35
N LEU A 152 12.26 19.01 25.74
CA LEU A 152 12.27 20.25 26.51
C LEU A 152 13.00 20.10 27.85
N LEU A 153 12.78 19.01 28.58
CA LEU A 153 13.48 18.73 29.85
C LEU A 153 14.99 18.56 29.66
N LEU A 154 15.41 17.88 28.59
CA LEU A 154 16.83 17.68 28.28
C LEU A 154 17.51 19.00 27.91
N ILE A 155 16.85 19.84 27.10
CA ILE A 155 17.35 21.17 26.73
C ILE A 155 17.49 22.04 27.98
N MET A 156 16.46 22.09 28.83
CA MET A 156 16.51 22.84 30.09
C MET A 156 17.63 22.35 31.02
N LYS A 157 17.81 21.03 31.15
CA LYS A 157 18.94 20.45 31.90
C LYS A 157 20.28 20.88 31.31
N SER A 158 20.47 20.80 30.00
CA SER A 158 21.73 21.21 29.36
C SER A 158 22.06 22.69 29.58
N ALA A 159 21.04 23.57 29.53
CA ALA A 159 21.21 25.00 29.78
C ALA A 159 21.59 25.31 31.23
N LEU A 160 21.19 24.46 32.19
CA LEU A 160 21.59 24.56 33.60
C LEU A 160 22.99 23.99 33.85
N TYR A 161 23.33 22.84 33.28
CA TYR A 161 24.62 22.20 33.49
C TYR A 161 25.79 22.95 32.83
N GLY A 162 25.56 23.63 31.70
CA GLY A 162 26.59 24.41 31.00
C GLY A 162 27.26 25.47 31.88
N PRO A 163 26.51 26.42 32.45
CA PRO A 163 27.06 27.45 33.35
C PRO A 163 27.68 26.88 34.63
N ILE A 164 27.09 25.83 35.21
CA ILE A 164 27.59 25.19 36.43
C ILE A 164 28.96 24.54 36.16
N MET A 165 29.08 23.78 35.07
CA MET A 165 30.35 23.16 34.69
C MET A 165 31.39 24.22 34.29
N PHE A 166 30.98 25.28 33.59
CA PHE A 166 31.87 26.39 33.26
C PHE A 166 32.42 27.07 34.52
N PHE A 167 31.58 27.30 35.53
CA PHE A 167 32.00 27.88 36.82
C PHE A 167 32.96 26.96 37.59
N ILE A 168 32.68 25.65 37.65
CA ILE A 168 33.56 24.67 38.30
C ILE A 168 34.93 24.63 37.61
N ILE A 169 34.97 24.57 36.28
CA ILE A 169 36.22 24.55 35.51
C ILE A 169 37.00 25.86 35.66
N TYR A 170 36.30 27.00 35.60
CA TYR A 170 36.92 28.31 35.77
C TYR A 170 37.54 28.48 37.16
N ARG A 171 36.85 28.01 38.20
CA ARG A 171 37.36 28.05 39.58
C ARG A 171 38.51 27.07 39.83
N ALA A 172 38.56 25.95 39.11
CA ALA A 172 39.66 24.98 39.21
C ALA A 172 40.95 25.43 38.51
N ARG A 173 40.87 26.42 37.59
CA ARG A 173 42.02 26.98 36.86
C ARG A 173 42.63 28.22 37.52
N LYS A 174 42.03 28.74 38.59
CA LYS A 174 42.50 29.87 39.37
C LYS A 174 43.09 29.37 40.68
#